data_AF-A0A431FUE1-F1
#
_entry.id   AF-A0A431FUE1-F1
#
_cell.length_a   1.000
_cell.length_b   1.000
_cell.length_c   1.000
_cell.angle_alpha   90.00
_cell.angle_beta   90.00
_cell.angle_gamma   90.00
#
_symmetry.space_group_name_H-M   'P 1'
#
loop_
_entity.id
_entity.type
_entity.pdbx_description
1 polymer ?
#
loop_
_entity_poly.entity_id
_entity_poly.type
_entity_poly.pdbx_seq_one_letter_code
_entity_poly.pdbx_strand_id
1 'polypeptide(L)' 'MTNIEILENMLKLQQKLNDETNGLNWENGYTKEGKLISWRRCIYMECAELIDSFAWKHWKNISSPTNWENV' A
#
# COMPACT_ATOMS: atom_id res chain seq x y z
N MET A 1 17.72 -15.54 -9.96
CA MET A 1 17.76 -14.12 -9.60
C MET A 1 18.31 -14.00 -8.19
N THR A 2 19.19 -13.05 -7.96
CA THR A 2 19.67 -12.71 -6.60
C THR A 2 18.61 -11.89 -5.86
N ASN A 3 18.72 -11.80 -4.52
CA ASN A 3 17.81 -10.96 -3.73
C ASN A 3 17.84 -9.50 -4.19
N ILE A 4 19.02 -9.00 -4.60
CA ILE A 4 19.18 -7.64 -5.11
C ILE A 4 18.40 -7.47 -6.42
N GLU A 5 18.51 -8.42 -7.36
CA GLU A 5 17.79 -8.36 -8.64
C GLU A 5 16.27 -8.41 -8.44
N ILE A 6 15.78 -9.18 -7.46
CA ILE A 6 14.34 -9.23 -7.14
C ILE A 6 13.86 -7.87 -6.61
N LEU A 7 14.57 -7.29 -5.65
CA LEU A 7 14.24 -5.98 -5.08
C LEU A 7 14.31 -4.88 -6.15
N GLU A 8 15.33 -4.88 -6.99
CA GLU A 8 15.50 -3.92 -8.07
C GLU A 8 14.31 -3.97 -9.05
N ASN A 9 13.84 -5.17 -9.39
CA ASN A 9 12.69 -5.33 -10.26
C ASN A 9 11.39 -4.81 -9.61
N MET A 10 11.18 -5.06 -8.31
CA MET A 10 10.02 -4.51 -7.60
C MET A 10 10.06 -2.98 -7.56
N LEU A 11 11.22 -2.38 -7.34
CA LEU A 11 11.40 -0.92 -7.37
C LEU A 11 11.13 -0.34 -8.77
N LYS A 12 11.60 -0.99 -9.84
CA LYS A 12 11.31 -0.58 -11.23
C LYS A 12 9.83 -0.63 -11.55
N LEU A 13 9.14 -1.68 -11.11
CA LEU A 13 7.68 -1.81 -11.27
C LEU A 13 6.94 -0.72 -10.50
N GLN A 14 7.36 -0.44 -9.26
CA GLN A 14 6.75 0.62 -8.45
C GLN A 14 6.95 2.01 -9.06
N GLN A 15 8.13 2.29 -9.60
CA GLN A 15 8.40 3.55 -10.32
C GLN A 15 7.46 3.70 -11.52
N LYS A 16 7.39 2.67 -12.38
CA LYS A 16 6.52 2.68 -13.56
C LYS A 16 5.06 2.92 -13.17
N LEU A 17 4.57 2.23 -12.14
CA LEU A 17 3.20 2.38 -11.66
C LEU A 17 2.95 3.81 -11.15
N ASN A 18 3.87 4.37 -10.38
CA ASN A 18 3.73 5.71 -9.83
C ASN A 18 3.79 6.78 -10.93
N ASP A 19 4.68 6.63 -11.91
CA ASP A 19 4.79 7.53 -13.06
C ASP A 19 3.51 7.53 -13.90
N GLU A 20 2.95 6.34 -14.18
CA GLU A 20 1.71 6.19 -14.95
C GLU A 20 0.51 6.79 -14.20
N THR A 21 0.43 6.53 -12.89
CA THR A 21 -0.68 6.98 -12.04
C THR A 21 -0.62 8.48 -11.77
N ASN A 22 0.52 8.95 -11.25
CA ASN A 22 0.67 10.28 -10.68
C ASN A 22 1.36 11.27 -11.63
N GLY A 23 1.96 10.80 -12.73
CA GLY A 23 2.81 11.61 -13.62
C GLY A 23 4.27 11.61 -13.17
N LEU A 24 5.16 11.99 -14.09
CA LEU A 24 6.59 12.12 -13.81
C LEU A 24 6.84 13.17 -12.72
N ASN A 25 7.89 12.97 -11.93
CA ASN A 25 8.29 13.83 -10.80
C ASN A 25 7.27 13.84 -9.65
N TRP A 26 6.49 12.76 -9.46
CA TRP A 26 5.59 12.57 -8.32
C TRP A 26 6.35 12.61 -6.98
N GLU A 27 7.66 12.36 -7.00
CA GLU A 27 8.57 12.42 -5.87
C GLU A 27 8.61 13.82 -5.23
N ASN A 28 8.21 14.88 -5.97
CA ASN A 28 8.03 16.23 -5.45
C ASN A 28 6.83 16.38 -4.50
N GLY A 29 6.03 15.32 -4.34
CA GLY A 29 4.95 15.24 -3.36
C GLY A 29 3.56 15.63 -3.90
N TYR A 30 3.41 15.82 -5.20
CA TYR A 30 2.11 16.12 -5.82
C TYR A 30 1.91 15.30 -7.10
N THR A 31 0.66 14.95 -7.40
CA THR A 31 0.29 14.33 -8.69
C THR A 31 0.20 15.37 -9.80
N LYS A 32 0.11 14.90 -11.05
CA LYS A 32 -0.15 15.71 -12.25
C LYS A 32 -1.48 16.49 -12.20
N GLU A 33 -2.42 16.09 -11.33
CA GLU A 33 -3.66 16.82 -11.02
C GLU A 33 -3.53 17.77 -9.80
N GLY A 34 -2.33 17.93 -9.24
CA GLY A 34 -2.08 18.83 -8.11
C GLY A 34 -2.53 18.30 -6.75
N LYS A 35 -2.74 16.98 -6.61
CA LYS A 35 -3.14 16.37 -5.33
C LYS A 35 -1.90 16.06 -4.49
N LEU A 36 -1.91 16.45 -3.21
CA LEU A 36 -0.84 16.13 -2.26
C LEU A 36 -0.71 14.62 -2.07
N ILE A 37 0.51 14.11 -2.25
CA ILE A 37 0.87 12.72 -1.97
C ILE A 37 1.35 12.61 -0.53
N SER A 38 0.74 11.70 0.23
CA SER A 38 1.12 11.42 1.61
C SER A 38 1.28 9.92 1.81
N TRP A 39 2.46 9.39 1.49
CA TRP A 39 2.74 7.95 1.59
C TRP A 39 2.54 7.39 2.99
N ARG A 40 2.87 8.17 4.03
CA ARG A 40 2.60 7.79 5.43
C ARG A 40 1.11 7.56 5.68
N ARG A 41 0.25 8.39 5.07
CA ARG A 41 -1.20 8.23 5.14
C ARG A 41 -1.66 6.99 4.41
N CYS A 42 -1.18 6.76 3.19
CA CYS A 42 -1.47 5.53 2.46
C CYS A 42 -1.14 4.30 3.32
N ILE A 43 0.06 4.25 3.91
CA ILE A 43 0.50 3.11 4.72
C ILE A 43 -0.41 2.84 5.93
N TYR A 44 -0.75 3.85 6.75
CA TYR A 44 -1.59 3.57 7.91
C TYR A 44 -3.05 3.25 7.55
N MET A 45 -3.52 3.69 6.38
CA MET A 45 -4.83 3.30 5.87
C MET A 45 -4.83 1.80 5.50
N GLU A 46 -3.80 1.33 4.80
CA GLU A 46 -3.61 -0.12 4.55
C GLU A 46 -3.43 -0.91 5.86
N CYS A 47 -2.76 -0.34 6.87
CA CYS A 47 -2.70 -0.98 8.20
C CYS A 47 -4.09 -1.09 8.86
N ALA A 48 -4.98 -0.13 8.64
CA ALA A 48 -6.35 -0.22 9.14
C ALA A 48 -7.14 -1.32 8.42
N GLU A 49 -6.96 -1.45 7.10
CA GLU A 49 -7.53 -2.55 6.31
C GLU A 49 -7.00 -3.91 6.78
N LEU A 50 -5.69 -4.01 7.04
CA LEU A 50 -5.06 -5.19 7.62
C LEU A 50 -5.63 -5.53 9.00
N ILE A 51 -5.82 -4.54 9.88
CA ILE A 51 -6.44 -4.77 11.19
C ILE A 51 -7.85 -5.35 11.03
N ASP A 52 -8.62 -4.87 10.05
CA ASP A 52 -9.96 -5.37 9.74
C ASP A 52 -9.97 -6.81 9.15
N SER A 53 -8.82 -7.35 8.72
CA SER A 53 -8.66 -8.78 8.37
C SER A 53 -8.71 -9.72 9.59
N PHE A 54 -8.61 -9.18 10.81
CA PHE A 54 -8.69 -9.93 12.07
C PHE A 54 -10.02 -9.65 12.81
N ALA A 55 -10.44 -10.58 13.67
CA ALA A 55 -11.60 -10.41 14.55
C ALA A 55 -11.30 -9.47 15.74
N TRP A 56 -10.80 -8.26 15.48
CA TRP A 56 -10.39 -7.29 16.50
C TRP A 56 -11.58 -6.59 17.19
N LYS A 57 -12.73 -6.54 16.53
CA LYS A 57 -13.94 -5.88 17.05
C LYS A 57 -14.55 -6.75 18.15
N HIS A 58 -14.29 -6.40 19.41
CA HIS A 58 -14.80 -7.13 20.58
C HIS A 58 -16.35 -7.23 20.65
N TRP A 59 -17.07 -6.43 19.87
CA TRP A 59 -18.53 -6.41 19.82
C TRP A 59 -19.13 -7.03 18.54
N LYS A 60 -18.32 -7.51 17.59
CA LYS A 60 -18.80 -7.99 16.30
C LYS A 60 -17.97 -9.15 15.78
N ASN A 61 -18.63 -10.25 15.41
CA ASN A 61 -18.02 -11.41 14.73
C ASN A 61 -16.78 -11.97 15.47
N ILE A 62 -16.86 -12.02 16.80
CA ILE A 62 -15.74 -12.35 17.70
C ILE A 62 -15.11 -13.74 17.48
N SER A 63 -15.85 -14.66 16.86
CA SER A 63 -15.39 -16.03 16.57
C SER A 63 -14.99 -16.24 15.11
N SER A 64 -15.04 -15.19 14.28
CA SER A 64 -14.62 -15.31 12.88
C SER A 64 -13.11 -15.56 12.79
N PRO A 65 -12.68 -16.46 11.89
CA PRO A 65 -11.25 -16.68 11.67
C PRO A 65 -10.63 -15.45 10.99
N THR A 66 -9.31 -15.30 11.16
CA THR A 66 -8.51 -14.35 10.38
C THR A 66 -8.68 -14.60 8.89
N ASN A 67 -8.87 -13.54 8.10
CA ASN A 67 -8.87 -13.61 6.65
C ASN A 67 -7.44 -13.51 6.11
N TRP A 68 -6.73 -14.65 6.03
CA TRP A 68 -5.34 -14.72 5.57
C TRP A 68 -5.11 -14.37 4.10
N GLU A 69 -6.15 -14.37 3.26
CA GLU A 69 -6.03 -13.92 1.87
C GLU A 69 -5.91 -12.39 1.80
N ASN A 70 -6.40 -11.68 2.81
CA ASN A 70 -6.40 -10.22 2.91
C ASN A 70 -5.37 -9.67 3.92
N VAL A 71 -4.46 -10.53 4.40
CA VAL A 71 -3.32 -10.17 5.27
C VAL A 71 -2.07 -10.11 4.43
#